data_AF-A0A925DNX1-F1
#
_entry.id   AF-A0A925DNX1-F1
#
_cell.length_a   1.000
_cell.length_b   1.000
_cell.length_c   1.000
_cell.angle_alpha   90.00
_cell.angle_beta   90.00
_cell.angle_gamma   90.00
#
_symmetry.space_group_name_H-M   'P 1'
#
loop_
_entity.id
_entity.type
_entity.pdbx_description
1 polymer ?
#
loop_
_entity_poly.entity_id
_entity_poly.type
_entity_poly.pdbx_seq_one_letter_code
_entity_poly.pdbx_strand_id
1 'polypeptide(L)'
;MKKIFTLIFSQLFCLLVFAQTPAAGKKEIDLSKIDYPAIEQIFYNKLNDLRKEKNAGTLVTDATLKLAANDQSAYMGANHIVTHDQLAKDKATPQLRVMFYKGTHDRVGENCIKILLKTPMKVKYSKNPVTATTIEEAAEALFLGWKNSPGHYKNMIEPGYDAGGLGFYFMPDSNVLYCAQVFSALPFVPKPGLESPIDAYGIKTPDKKVCDCMSTKAAGAATAAMILVRSSDSVYLQSENLRALKDFFNKPGDAYYVDLVIREQFVCANNNLLHGSELYDGTMLKPILFKDLFKLNRAKGNNFYAPICAIPPKIKKYKFDVNHGIIKEGHGCSYSWSVLVGGDNLKLLPLFPKWFQNPRLEVEPDTFKGYLDFLIPFERGKTKMDAKTSDEIVTRLKIYKPFVKQISIKTFSSVEGSTEVNLKLQKTRATEIDKLVQTVTGFKAGTEIESKENWEDFMNQLEFGKFAWMKKLSHEKIKLLLRDKRTVDSMDYLLKKTRIARLRIQIEAVVDENSSPYLLLAAYKRSIEKGDSLQAFARQNKLLKA
;
A
#
# COMPACT_ATOMS: atom_id res chain seq x y z
N MET A 1 18.27 76.52 -9.78
CA MET A 1 17.66 75.20 -10.08
C MET A 1 18.22 74.74 -11.42
N LYS A 2 18.80 73.57 -11.68
CA LYS A 2 19.14 72.34 -10.95
C LYS A 2 20.45 71.83 -11.59
N LYS A 3 21.32 71.23 -10.78
CA LYS A 3 22.64 70.71 -11.15
C LYS A 3 22.51 69.52 -12.12
N ILE A 4 23.34 69.53 -13.17
CA ILE A 4 23.65 68.38 -14.04
C ILE A 4 24.85 67.68 -13.41
N PHE A 5 24.71 66.37 -13.13
CA PHE A 5 25.76 65.52 -12.56
C PHE A 5 26.55 64.87 -13.70
N THR A 6 27.86 65.11 -13.71
CA THR A 6 28.82 64.46 -14.61
C THR A 6 29.59 63.38 -13.85
N LEU A 7 29.71 62.21 -14.49
CA LEU A 7 30.50 61.04 -14.10
C LEU A 7 31.93 61.39 -13.63
N ILE A 8 32.38 60.76 -12.54
CA ILE A 8 33.80 60.44 -12.33
C ILE A 8 33.92 58.97 -11.90
N PHE A 9 34.76 58.27 -12.65
CA PHE A 9 35.19 56.89 -12.53
C PHE A 9 36.04 56.69 -11.26
N SER A 10 35.72 55.68 -10.45
CA SER A 10 36.58 55.19 -9.37
C SER A 10 36.58 53.65 -9.42
N GLN A 11 37.62 53.09 -10.00
CA GLN A 11 37.93 51.67 -9.87
C GLN A 11 38.52 51.43 -8.48
N LEU A 12 37.75 50.81 -7.59
CA LEU A 12 38.24 50.26 -6.33
C LEU A 12 38.59 48.78 -6.55
N PHE A 13 39.89 48.49 -6.55
CA PHE A 13 40.46 47.15 -6.59
C PHE A 13 40.21 46.48 -5.24
N CYS A 14 39.14 45.70 -5.11
CA CYS A 14 38.84 44.94 -3.90
C CYS A 14 39.66 43.64 -3.92
N LEU A 15 40.75 43.61 -3.16
CA LEU A 15 41.51 42.41 -2.83
C LEU A 15 40.60 41.43 -2.07
N LEU A 16 40.16 40.38 -2.75
CA LEU A 16 39.58 39.20 -2.13
C LEU A 16 40.69 38.46 -1.35
N VAL A 17 40.82 38.80 -0.08
CA VAL A 17 41.51 37.94 0.90
C VAL A 17 40.65 36.69 1.07
N PHE A 18 41.02 35.61 0.38
CA PHE A 18 40.56 34.28 0.76
C PHE A 18 41.12 34.00 2.16
N ALA A 19 40.28 34.18 3.17
CA ALA A 19 40.52 33.59 4.48
C ALA A 19 40.60 32.07 4.27
N GLN A 20 41.82 31.53 4.30
CA GLN A 20 42.04 30.10 4.40
C GLN A 20 41.44 29.66 5.74
N THR A 21 40.26 29.06 5.73
CA THR A 21 39.79 28.28 6.86
C THR A 21 40.87 27.23 7.14
N PRO A 22 41.44 27.16 8.36
CA PRO A 22 42.41 26.13 8.67
C PRO A 22 41.75 24.78 8.42
N ALA A 23 42.43 23.92 7.65
CA ALA A 23 42.04 22.53 7.51
C ALA A 23 41.91 21.97 8.93
N ALA A 24 40.68 21.64 9.35
CA ALA A 24 40.46 20.99 10.62
C ALA A 24 41.30 19.72 10.63
N GLY A 25 42.35 19.69 11.47
CA GLY A 25 43.17 18.50 11.63
C GLY A 25 42.27 17.34 12.05
N LYS A 26 42.38 16.20 11.36
CA LYS A 26 41.64 14.98 11.70
C LYS A 26 41.92 14.62 13.16
N LYS A 27 40.87 14.37 13.95
CA LYS A 27 41.01 14.07 15.38
C LYS A 27 41.56 12.65 15.56
N GLU A 28 42.74 12.52 16.14
CA GLU A 28 43.31 11.20 16.46
C GLU A 28 42.42 10.45 17.47
N ILE A 29 42.34 9.12 17.33
CA ILE A 29 41.57 8.28 18.24
C ILE A 29 42.33 8.11 19.56
N ASP A 30 41.68 8.43 20.67
CA ASP A 30 42.09 8.02 22.01
C ASP A 30 41.42 6.66 22.34
N LEU A 31 42.21 5.58 22.42
CA LEU A 31 41.70 4.24 22.70
C LEU A 31 41.18 4.08 24.13
N SER A 32 41.61 4.94 25.07
CA SER A 32 41.08 4.94 26.44
C SER A 32 39.71 5.63 26.54
N LYS A 33 39.38 6.49 25.56
CA LYS A 33 38.16 7.28 25.52
C LYS A 33 37.75 7.60 24.09
N ILE A 34 37.24 6.58 23.39
CA ILE A 34 36.81 6.72 22.00
C ILE A 34 35.56 7.61 21.91
N ASP A 35 35.60 8.60 21.02
CA ASP A 35 34.50 9.53 20.75
C ASP A 35 33.49 8.90 19.77
N TYR A 36 32.69 7.95 20.26
CA TYR A 36 31.66 7.27 19.46
C TYR A 36 30.64 8.22 18.81
N PRO A 37 30.14 9.28 19.48
CA PRO A 37 29.24 10.24 18.84
C PRO A 37 29.85 10.89 17.59
N ALA A 38 31.14 11.23 17.62
CA ALA A 38 31.81 11.79 16.45
C ALA A 38 31.91 10.77 15.29
N ILE A 39 32.25 9.50 15.58
CA ILE A 39 32.26 8.43 14.58
C ILE A 39 30.87 8.26 13.96
N GLU A 40 29.83 8.19 14.79
CA GLU A 40 28.44 8.02 14.38
C GLU A 40 27.98 9.17 13.48
N GLN A 41 28.26 10.42 13.85
CA GLN A 41 27.89 11.59 13.05
C GLN A 41 28.54 11.57 11.66
N ILE A 42 29.85 11.29 11.59
CA ILE A 42 30.59 11.23 10.31
C ILE A 42 30.07 10.07 9.46
N PHE A 43 29.81 8.91 10.07
CA PHE A 43 29.25 7.77 9.38
C PHE A 43 27.86 8.08 8.80
N TYR A 44 26.95 8.65 9.58
CA TYR A 44 25.60 8.97 9.11
C TYR A 44 25.60 10.02 8.01
N ASN A 45 26.51 11.00 8.04
CA ASN A 45 26.67 11.94 6.92
C ASN A 45 26.99 11.18 5.62
N LYS A 46 27.98 10.28 5.64
CA LYS A 46 28.36 9.45 4.48
C LYS A 46 27.23 8.54 4.00
N LEU A 47 26.54 7.88 4.94
CA LEU A 47 25.42 7.00 4.64
C LEU A 47 24.26 7.77 4.02
N ASN A 48 23.88 8.91 4.59
CA ASN A 48 22.77 9.70 4.08
C ASN A 48 23.08 10.33 2.73
N ASP A 49 24.33 10.69 2.45
CA ASP A 49 24.74 11.13 1.11
C ASP A 49 24.63 10.01 0.08
N LEU A 50 25.07 8.79 0.42
CA LEU A 50 24.86 7.60 -0.42
C LEU A 50 23.37 7.33 -0.65
N ARG A 51 22.54 7.42 0.40
CA ARG A 51 21.10 7.16 0.28
C ARG A 51 20.38 8.21 -0.57
N LYS A 52 20.79 9.49 -0.50
CA LYS A 52 20.31 10.53 -1.42
C LYS A 52 20.68 10.20 -2.87
N GLU A 53 21.91 9.78 -3.13
CA GLU A 53 22.37 9.34 -4.47
C GLU A 53 21.52 8.18 -5.02
N LYS A 54 21.05 7.29 -4.14
CA LYS A 54 20.23 6.12 -4.51
C LYS A 54 18.72 6.35 -4.39
N ASN A 55 18.26 7.57 -4.11
CA ASN A 55 16.85 7.90 -3.89
C ASN A 55 16.17 7.03 -2.81
N ALA A 56 16.91 6.64 -1.76
CA ALA A 56 16.42 5.79 -0.67
C ALA A 56 15.90 6.56 0.56
N GLY A 57 15.87 7.91 0.51
CA GLY A 57 15.55 8.74 1.68
C GLY A 57 16.67 8.75 2.73
N THR A 58 16.71 9.75 3.60
CA THR A 58 17.73 9.85 4.67
C THR A 58 17.26 9.15 5.94
N LEU A 59 18.20 8.57 6.69
CA LEU A 59 17.95 8.01 8.01
C LEU A 59 18.10 9.07 9.09
N VAL A 60 17.13 9.09 10.01
CA VAL A 60 17.27 9.76 11.31
C VAL A 60 17.87 8.80 12.36
N THR A 61 18.46 9.34 13.41
CA THR A 61 18.91 8.53 14.55
C THR A 61 17.73 8.19 15.45
N ASP A 62 17.68 6.96 15.96
CA ASP A 62 16.64 6.47 16.86
C ASP A 62 17.25 5.84 18.11
N ALA A 63 16.75 6.25 19.29
CA ALA A 63 17.30 5.84 20.58
C ALA A 63 17.05 4.35 20.87
N THR A 64 15.90 3.79 20.45
CA THR A 64 15.59 2.38 20.68
C THR A 64 16.41 1.49 19.76
N LEU A 65 16.59 1.89 18.49
CA LEU A 65 17.49 1.18 17.58
C LEU A 65 18.94 1.25 18.05
N LYS A 66 19.36 2.37 18.65
CA LYS A 66 20.67 2.52 19.29
C LYS A 66 20.85 1.56 20.46
N LEU A 67 19.83 1.36 21.30
CA LEU A 67 19.88 0.38 22.39
C LEU A 67 20.04 -1.05 21.85
N ALA A 68 19.26 -1.43 20.83
CA ALA A 68 19.37 -2.73 20.18
C ALA A 68 20.75 -2.94 19.53
N ALA A 69 21.30 -1.91 18.89
CA ALA A 69 22.62 -1.97 18.29
C ALA A 69 23.74 -2.08 19.34
N ASN A 70 23.66 -1.30 20.43
CA ASN A 70 24.60 -1.39 21.56
C ASN A 70 24.60 -2.80 22.16
N ASP A 71 23.41 -3.35 22.41
CA ASP A 71 23.21 -4.71 22.91
C ASP A 71 23.89 -5.75 22.00
N GLN A 72 23.68 -5.64 20.69
CA GLN A 72 24.33 -6.56 19.73
C GLN A 72 25.85 -6.40 19.68
N SER A 73 26.36 -5.15 19.67
CA SER A 73 27.81 -4.91 19.65
C SER A 73 28.50 -5.44 20.91
N ALA A 74 27.87 -5.29 22.08
CA ALA A 74 28.35 -5.83 23.34
C ALA A 74 28.35 -7.36 23.34
N TYR A 75 27.27 -7.99 22.84
CA TYR A 75 27.20 -9.45 22.68
C TYR A 75 28.31 -9.98 21.77
N MET A 76 28.52 -9.36 20.60
CA MET A 76 29.58 -9.73 19.68
C MET A 76 30.97 -9.61 20.32
N GLY A 77 31.20 -8.53 21.07
CA GLY A 77 32.43 -8.30 21.80
C GLY A 77 32.69 -9.34 22.90
N ALA A 78 31.70 -9.61 23.75
CA ALA A 78 31.80 -10.56 24.85
C ALA A 78 32.01 -12.02 24.38
N ASN A 79 31.53 -12.36 23.19
CA ASN A 79 31.65 -13.71 22.60
C ASN A 79 32.72 -13.79 21.50
N HIS A 80 33.44 -12.70 21.23
CA HIS A 80 34.48 -12.59 20.20
C HIS A 80 34.04 -13.06 18.79
N ILE A 81 32.78 -12.80 18.43
CA ILE A 81 32.16 -13.29 17.19
C ILE A 81 31.39 -12.17 16.48
N VAL A 82 31.39 -12.16 15.15
CA VAL A 82 30.50 -11.32 14.35
C VAL A 82 29.31 -12.17 13.94
N THR A 83 28.11 -11.83 14.44
CA THR A 83 26.87 -12.59 14.21
C THR A 83 25.68 -11.65 14.22
N HIS A 84 24.55 -12.10 13.67
CA HIS A 84 23.24 -11.43 13.78
C HIS A 84 22.39 -11.99 14.92
N ASP A 85 22.73 -13.21 15.38
CA ASP A 85 21.93 -13.97 16.33
C ASP A 85 22.52 -13.95 17.74
N GLN A 86 21.64 -13.83 18.74
CA GLN A 86 21.97 -14.03 20.15
C GLN A 86 21.37 -15.33 20.69
N LEU A 87 21.99 -15.89 21.74
CA LEU A 87 21.48 -17.08 22.42
C LEU A 87 20.19 -16.83 23.23
N ALA A 88 20.01 -15.61 23.75
CA ALA A 88 18.82 -15.24 24.52
C ALA A 88 17.58 -15.19 23.61
N LYS A 89 16.56 -16.00 23.90
CA LYS A 89 15.40 -16.20 23.01
C LYS A 89 14.61 -14.92 22.74
N ASP A 90 14.50 -14.03 23.71
CA ASP A 90 13.81 -12.73 23.62
C ASP A 90 14.65 -11.64 22.95
N LYS A 91 15.88 -11.96 22.55
CA LYS A 91 16.83 -11.07 21.85
C LYS A 91 17.49 -11.73 20.64
N ALA A 92 17.01 -12.91 20.25
CA ALA A 92 17.70 -13.77 19.29
C ALA A 92 17.92 -13.05 17.95
N THR A 93 16.91 -12.35 17.46
CA THR A 93 16.94 -11.61 16.19
C THR A 93 17.00 -10.09 16.41
N PRO A 94 17.38 -9.30 15.39
CA PRO A 94 17.32 -7.84 15.46
C PRO A 94 15.94 -7.30 15.87
N GLN A 95 14.85 -7.85 15.30
CA GLN A 95 13.49 -7.47 15.65
C GLN A 95 13.19 -7.73 17.13
N LEU A 96 13.58 -8.90 17.65
CA LEU A 96 13.36 -9.25 19.05
C LEU A 96 14.13 -8.32 20.00
N ARG A 97 15.35 -7.90 19.63
CA ARG A 97 16.11 -6.88 20.39
C ARG A 97 15.39 -5.53 20.43
N VAL A 98 14.86 -5.06 19.30
CA VAL A 98 14.08 -3.82 19.25
C VAL A 98 12.84 -3.92 20.15
N MET A 99 12.12 -5.04 20.10
CA MET A 99 10.95 -5.31 20.97
C MET A 99 11.31 -5.42 22.45
N PHE A 100 12.45 -6.02 22.79
CA PHE A 100 12.97 -6.09 24.16
C PHE A 100 13.11 -4.68 24.78
N TYR A 101 13.64 -3.74 24.00
CA TYR A 101 13.75 -2.32 24.35
C TYR A 101 12.47 -1.51 24.10
N LYS A 102 11.32 -2.18 23.97
CA LYS A 102 9.99 -1.57 23.82
C LYS A 102 9.82 -0.74 22.55
N GLY A 103 10.60 -1.04 21.51
CA GLY A 103 10.41 -0.49 20.18
C GLY A 103 9.14 -1.01 19.51
N THR A 104 8.57 -0.18 18.64
CA THR A 104 7.35 -0.46 17.87
C THR A 104 7.62 -0.26 16.38
N HIS A 105 8.82 -0.67 15.95
CA HIS A 105 9.32 -0.45 14.61
C HIS A 105 9.08 -1.68 13.73
N ASP A 106 8.50 -1.47 12.56
CA ASP A 106 8.44 -2.48 11.49
C ASP A 106 9.72 -2.45 10.62
N ARG A 107 9.97 -3.56 9.94
CA ARG A 107 11.06 -3.78 8.99
C ARG A 107 12.42 -3.57 9.62
N VAL A 108 12.74 -4.32 10.68
CA VAL A 108 14.07 -4.21 11.27
C VAL A 108 15.13 -4.93 10.42
N GLY A 109 16.23 -4.24 10.12
CA GLY A 109 17.42 -4.78 9.46
C GLY A 109 18.68 -4.55 10.28
N GLU A 110 19.75 -5.29 9.99
CA GLU A 110 21.01 -5.19 10.73
C GLU A 110 22.24 -5.39 9.85
N ASN A 111 23.27 -4.57 10.08
CA ASN A 111 24.62 -4.80 9.61
C ASN A 111 25.57 -4.98 10.81
N CYS A 112 26.40 -6.02 10.79
CA CYS A 112 27.39 -6.28 11.82
C CYS A 112 28.81 -6.29 11.21
N ILE A 113 29.78 -5.72 11.91
CA ILE A 113 31.17 -5.72 11.49
C ILE A 113 32.10 -5.62 12.70
N LYS A 114 33.35 -6.00 12.50
CA LYS A 114 34.46 -5.59 13.36
C LYS A 114 35.56 -4.94 12.53
N ILE A 115 36.18 -3.90 13.06
CA ILE A 115 37.37 -3.26 12.49
C ILE A 115 38.49 -3.21 13.54
N LEU A 116 39.72 -2.92 13.13
CA LEU A 116 40.84 -2.71 14.04
C LEU A 116 41.18 -1.22 14.14
N LEU A 117 41.33 -0.69 15.34
CA LEU A 117 41.76 0.69 15.57
C LEU A 117 43.27 0.74 15.80
N LYS A 118 43.96 1.73 15.22
CA LYS A 118 45.43 1.90 15.28
C LYS A 118 46.28 0.67 14.88
N THR A 119 45.65 -0.38 14.35
CA THR A 119 46.31 -1.60 13.87
C THR A 119 45.97 -1.80 12.39
N PRO A 120 46.94 -2.14 11.52
CA PRO A 120 46.67 -2.44 10.12
C PRO A 120 45.71 -3.61 9.96
N MET A 121 44.68 -3.45 9.12
CA MET A 121 43.71 -4.49 8.82
C MET A 121 43.58 -4.72 7.31
N LYS A 122 43.47 -5.98 6.89
CA LYS A 122 43.19 -6.34 5.50
C LYS A 122 41.69 -6.23 5.25
N VAL A 123 41.32 -5.45 4.24
CA VAL A 123 39.91 -5.20 3.86
C VAL A 123 39.66 -5.60 2.42
N LYS A 124 38.40 -5.86 2.05
CA LYS A 124 38.04 -6.27 0.68
C LYS A 124 38.13 -5.12 -0.34
N TYR A 125 37.95 -3.88 0.11
CA TYR A 125 37.86 -2.69 -0.75
C TYR A 125 39.20 -1.99 -1.01
N SER A 126 40.31 -2.51 -0.47
CA SER A 126 41.65 -1.95 -0.65
C SER A 126 42.65 -3.08 -0.88
N LYS A 127 43.61 -2.84 -1.78
CA LYS A 127 44.74 -3.76 -2.01
C LYS A 127 45.76 -3.71 -0.86
N ASN A 128 45.92 -2.54 -0.25
CA ASN A 128 46.84 -2.30 0.86
C ASN A 128 46.09 -2.37 2.20
N PRO A 129 46.76 -2.83 3.28
CA PRO A 129 46.20 -2.74 4.62
C PRO A 129 45.76 -1.32 4.95
N VAL A 130 44.61 -1.19 5.61
CA VAL A 130 44.06 0.08 6.09
C VAL A 130 44.26 0.16 7.59
N THR A 131 44.70 1.30 8.10
CA THR A 131 44.83 1.56 9.54
C THR A 131 43.94 2.74 9.89
N ALA A 132 42.99 2.54 10.80
CA ALA A 132 42.14 3.62 11.30
C ALA A 132 42.80 4.29 12.51
N THR A 133 43.43 5.44 12.30
CA THR A 133 44.15 6.19 13.36
C THR A 133 43.35 7.39 13.88
N THR A 134 42.43 7.91 13.06
CA THR A 134 41.58 9.06 13.35
C THR A 134 40.10 8.68 13.38
N ILE A 135 39.29 9.52 14.04
CA ILE A 135 37.83 9.35 14.14
C ILE A 135 37.21 9.24 12.74
N GLU A 136 37.66 10.07 11.80
CA GLU A 136 37.24 10.07 10.40
C GLU A 136 37.57 8.76 9.69
N GLU A 137 38.76 8.19 9.95
CA GLU A 137 39.19 6.92 9.35
C GLU A 137 38.44 5.72 9.93
N ALA A 138 38.09 5.74 11.22
CA ALA A 138 37.24 4.70 11.80
C ALA A 138 35.84 4.74 11.17
N ALA A 139 35.24 5.92 11.04
CA ALA A 139 33.94 6.08 10.37
C ALA A 139 34.00 5.65 8.89
N GLU A 140 35.07 6.01 8.17
CA GLU A 140 35.31 5.61 6.78
C GLU A 140 35.47 4.09 6.66
N ALA A 141 36.22 3.45 7.55
CA ALA A 141 36.43 2.00 7.54
C ALA A 141 35.11 1.24 7.76
N LEU A 142 34.26 1.70 8.68
CA LEU A 142 32.92 1.14 8.88
C LEU A 142 32.06 1.31 7.62
N PHE A 143 32.00 2.53 7.09
CA PHE A 143 31.20 2.86 5.92
C PHE A 143 31.61 2.05 4.68
N LEU A 144 32.90 2.04 4.34
CA LEU A 144 33.41 1.28 3.20
C LEU A 144 33.33 -0.23 3.41
N GLY A 145 33.49 -0.69 4.66
CA GLY A 145 33.33 -2.10 5.03
C GLY A 145 31.94 -2.63 4.70
N TRP A 146 30.90 -1.88 5.05
CA TRP A 146 29.52 -2.25 4.69
C TRP A 146 29.19 -1.94 3.23
N LYS A 147 29.61 -0.79 2.69
CA LYS A 147 29.31 -0.40 1.30
C LYS A 147 29.81 -1.41 0.27
N ASN A 148 30.94 -2.06 0.53
CA ASN A 148 31.56 -3.04 -0.36
C ASN A 148 31.19 -4.49 -0.03
N SER A 149 30.16 -4.72 0.78
CA SER A 149 29.58 -6.03 1.04
C SER A 149 28.16 -6.08 0.47
N PRO A 150 27.84 -6.96 -0.50
CA PRO A 150 26.53 -6.96 -1.17
C PRO A 150 25.34 -7.03 -0.20
N GLY A 151 25.40 -7.88 0.83
CA GLY A 151 24.35 -8.00 1.83
C GLY A 151 24.18 -6.74 2.68
N HIS A 152 25.29 -6.16 3.15
CA HIS A 152 25.24 -4.95 3.98
C HIS A 152 24.84 -3.72 3.17
N TYR A 153 25.34 -3.61 1.94
CA TYR A 153 24.99 -2.54 1.01
C TYR A 153 23.49 -2.52 0.75
N LYS A 154 22.85 -3.69 0.59
CA LYS A 154 21.39 -3.77 0.45
C LYS A 154 20.66 -3.07 1.60
N ASN A 155 21.07 -3.31 2.84
CA ASN A 155 20.49 -2.63 4.00
C ASN A 155 20.78 -1.12 4.00
N MET A 156 22.01 -0.71 3.61
CA MET A 156 22.38 0.71 3.56
C MET A 156 21.49 1.53 2.59
N ILE A 157 21.02 0.92 1.51
CA ILE A 157 20.22 1.60 0.47
C ILE A 157 18.76 1.16 0.42
N GLU A 158 18.29 0.42 1.42
CA GLU A 158 16.89 -0.05 1.49
C GLU A 158 15.96 1.15 1.71
N PRO A 159 15.05 1.44 0.75
CA PRO A 159 14.07 2.54 0.89
C PRO A 159 13.07 2.30 2.01
N GLY A 160 12.89 1.04 2.44
CA GLY A 160 12.05 0.64 3.56
C GLY A 160 12.46 1.15 4.94
N TYR A 161 13.62 1.83 5.07
CA TYR A 161 14.15 2.33 6.33
C TYR A 161 14.13 3.86 6.40
N ASP A 162 13.68 4.39 7.53
CA ASP A 162 13.65 5.83 7.83
C ASP A 162 14.56 6.19 9.01
N ALA A 163 14.93 5.20 9.82
CA ALA A 163 15.69 5.38 11.05
C ALA A 163 16.81 4.35 11.18
N GLY A 164 17.80 4.66 12.01
CA GLY A 164 18.79 3.69 12.46
C GLY A 164 19.45 4.03 13.78
N GLY A 165 20.23 3.09 14.30
CA GLY A 165 21.16 3.31 15.42
C GLY A 165 22.44 2.51 15.25
N LEU A 166 23.57 3.06 15.72
CA LEU A 166 24.89 2.42 15.70
C LEU A 166 25.35 1.99 17.09
N GLY A 167 25.67 0.73 17.31
CA GLY A 167 26.24 0.23 18.56
C GLY A 167 27.73 0.00 18.44
N PHE A 168 28.47 0.24 19.52
CA PHE A 168 29.92 0.07 19.55
C PHE A 168 30.36 -0.71 20.79
N TYR A 169 31.31 -1.62 20.60
CA TYR A 169 32.04 -2.28 21.69
C TYR A 169 33.52 -2.40 21.35
N PHE A 170 34.37 -1.73 22.12
CA PHE A 170 35.82 -1.75 21.92
C PHE A 170 36.50 -2.72 22.88
N MET A 171 37.43 -3.50 22.33
CA MET A 171 38.27 -4.46 23.03
C MET A 171 39.71 -3.93 23.10
N PRO A 172 40.17 -3.43 24.27
CA PRO A 172 41.48 -2.79 24.41
C PRO A 172 42.68 -3.73 24.19
N ASP A 173 42.53 -5.02 24.49
CA ASP A 173 43.58 -6.04 24.38
C ASP A 173 44.01 -6.35 22.93
N SER A 174 43.07 -6.18 22.00
CA SER A 174 43.18 -6.59 20.59
C SER A 174 42.93 -5.44 19.62
N ASN A 175 42.65 -4.25 20.14
CA ASN A 175 42.22 -3.06 19.41
C ASN A 175 41.02 -3.29 18.48
N VAL A 176 40.17 -4.28 18.78
CA VAL A 176 39.00 -4.62 17.97
C VAL A 176 37.84 -3.71 18.36
N LEU A 177 37.23 -3.04 17.38
CA LEU A 177 35.96 -2.35 17.53
C LEU A 177 34.87 -3.17 16.84
N TYR A 178 33.98 -3.78 17.64
CA TYR A 178 32.74 -4.36 17.14
C TYR A 178 31.70 -3.26 16.95
N CYS A 179 30.99 -3.34 15.84
CA CYS A 179 29.96 -2.37 15.49
C CYS A 179 28.73 -3.08 14.92
N ALA A 180 27.56 -2.71 15.40
CA ALA A 180 26.27 -3.12 14.84
C ALA A 180 25.52 -1.87 14.37
N GLN A 181 24.87 -1.94 13.23
CA GLN A 181 23.95 -0.92 12.75
C GLN A 181 22.57 -1.55 12.61
N VAL A 182 21.59 -1.04 13.35
CA VAL A 182 20.21 -1.48 13.27
C VAL A 182 19.41 -0.42 12.51
N PHE A 183 18.55 -0.85 11.59
CA PHE A 183 17.72 -0.01 10.74
C PHE A 183 16.24 -0.37 10.93
N SER A 184 15.34 0.57 10.70
CA SER A 184 13.91 0.27 10.59
C SER A 184 13.11 1.40 9.90
N ALA A 185 11.83 1.15 9.64
CA ALA A 185 10.85 2.23 9.46
C ALA A 185 10.69 3.03 10.77
N LEU A 186 10.07 4.21 10.72
CA LEU A 186 9.73 4.96 11.94
C LEU A 186 8.81 4.16 12.87
N PRO A 187 8.88 4.37 14.19
CA PRO A 187 8.06 3.62 15.15
C PRO A 187 6.57 3.93 14.97
N PHE A 188 5.74 2.92 15.19
CA PHE A 188 4.31 3.12 15.38
C PHE A 188 4.06 3.95 16.64
N VAL A 189 3.33 5.05 16.45
CA VAL A 189 2.87 5.92 17.54
C VAL A 189 1.36 5.74 17.72
N PRO A 190 0.91 5.01 18.75
CA PRO A 190 -0.52 4.83 18.98
C PRO A 190 -1.20 6.16 19.27
N LYS A 191 -2.46 6.28 18.85
CA LYS A 191 -3.29 7.42 19.24
C LYS A 191 -3.75 7.23 20.70
N PRO A 192 -3.88 8.31 21.50
CA PRO A 192 -4.31 8.20 22.89
C PRO A 192 -5.61 7.42 23.08
N GLY A 193 -5.57 6.32 23.84
CA GLY A 193 -6.67 5.37 24.05
C GLY A 193 -6.88 4.34 22.95
N LEU A 194 -5.90 4.17 22.06
CA LEU A 194 -5.80 3.15 21.02
C LEU A 194 -4.43 2.45 21.09
N GLU A 195 -3.87 2.37 22.29
CA GLU A 195 -2.64 1.64 22.55
C GLU A 195 -2.91 0.12 22.50
N SER A 196 -2.03 -0.62 21.84
CA SER A 196 -1.97 -2.07 22.00
C SER A 196 -1.33 -2.43 23.34
N PRO A 197 -1.71 -3.55 23.97
CA PRO A 197 -1.03 -4.01 25.17
C PRO A 197 0.41 -4.41 24.85
N ILE A 198 1.32 -4.04 25.76
CA ILE A 198 2.76 -4.28 25.64
C ILE A 198 3.07 -5.79 25.48
N ASP A 199 2.26 -6.66 26.07
CA ASP A 199 2.42 -8.11 26.08
C ASP A 199 1.48 -8.86 25.13
N ALA A 200 0.79 -8.15 24.21
CA ALA A 200 -0.19 -8.73 23.31
C ALA A 200 -1.28 -9.57 24.02
N TYR A 201 -1.67 -9.20 25.25
CA TYR A 201 -2.56 -9.99 26.13
C TYR A 201 -2.03 -11.38 26.51
N GLY A 202 -0.70 -11.53 26.57
CA GLY A 202 -0.03 -12.80 26.90
C GLY A 202 -0.05 -13.82 25.76
N ILE A 203 -0.38 -13.39 24.53
CA ILE A 203 -0.34 -14.25 23.35
C ILE A 203 1.11 -14.48 22.95
N LYS A 204 1.47 -15.76 22.78
CA LYS A 204 2.82 -16.16 22.41
C LYS A 204 3.05 -15.95 20.92
N THR A 205 4.30 -15.69 20.56
CA THR A 205 4.76 -15.67 19.16
C THR A 205 4.44 -16.99 18.47
N PRO A 206 4.34 -17.02 17.13
CA PRO A 206 4.09 -18.24 16.38
C PRO A 206 5.06 -19.38 16.76
N ASP A 207 4.53 -20.55 17.08
CA ASP A 207 5.31 -21.79 17.23
C ASP A 207 5.03 -22.70 16.04
N LYS A 208 6.09 -23.17 15.37
CA LYS A 208 5.95 -23.97 14.15
C LYS A 208 5.09 -25.23 14.37
N LYS A 209 5.32 -25.97 15.46
CA LYS A 209 4.61 -27.24 15.72
C LYS A 209 3.13 -27.00 16.02
N VAL A 210 2.83 -25.95 16.80
CA VAL A 210 1.45 -25.58 17.12
C VAL A 210 0.73 -25.04 15.88
N CYS A 211 1.39 -24.19 15.10
CA CYS A 211 0.80 -23.50 13.96
C CYS A 211 0.75 -24.34 12.67
N ASP A 212 1.44 -25.49 12.60
CA ASP A 212 1.35 -26.43 11.47
C ASP A 212 -0.11 -26.87 11.21
N CYS A 213 -0.99 -26.81 12.22
CA CYS A 213 -2.42 -27.09 12.06
C CYS A 213 -3.14 -26.16 11.06
N MET A 214 -2.61 -24.95 10.81
CA MET A 214 -3.16 -23.99 9.83
C MET A 214 -3.10 -24.51 8.39
N SER A 215 -2.24 -25.49 8.10
CA SER A 215 -2.10 -26.08 6.76
C SER A 215 -3.04 -27.27 6.51
N THR A 216 -3.92 -27.59 7.46
CA THR A 216 -4.81 -28.75 7.37
C THR A 216 -6.09 -28.46 6.57
N LYS A 217 -6.76 -29.52 6.08
CA LYS A 217 -8.09 -29.40 5.47
C LYS A 217 -9.13 -28.81 6.43
N ALA A 218 -9.04 -29.12 7.72
CA ALA A 218 -9.92 -28.56 8.74
C ALA A 218 -9.74 -27.05 8.89
N ALA A 219 -8.49 -26.57 8.89
CA ALA A 219 -8.20 -25.14 8.87
C ALA A 219 -8.79 -24.47 7.63
N GLY A 220 -8.53 -25.01 6.44
CA GLY A 220 -9.06 -24.47 5.19
C GLY A 220 -10.59 -24.42 5.15
N ALA A 221 -11.27 -25.47 5.64
CA ALA A 221 -12.72 -25.50 5.72
C ALA A 221 -13.29 -24.47 6.72
N ALA A 222 -12.64 -24.32 7.88
CA ALA A 222 -13.06 -23.34 8.88
C ALA A 222 -12.83 -21.90 8.40
N THR A 223 -11.63 -21.58 7.92
CA THR A 223 -11.27 -20.21 7.50
C THR A 223 -12.02 -19.77 6.25
N ALA A 224 -12.26 -20.66 5.29
CA ALA A 224 -13.08 -20.34 4.11
C ALA A 224 -14.55 -20.09 4.45
N ALA A 225 -15.04 -20.66 5.56
CA ALA A 225 -16.41 -20.46 6.02
C ALA A 225 -16.55 -19.28 6.99
N MET A 226 -15.47 -18.62 7.40
CA MET A 226 -15.48 -17.51 8.35
C MET A 226 -15.65 -16.16 7.64
N ILE A 227 -16.60 -15.37 8.11
CA ILE A 227 -16.87 -14.02 7.62
C ILE A 227 -16.86 -13.06 8.79
N LEU A 228 -16.05 -12.00 8.68
CA LEU A 228 -16.07 -10.88 9.62
C LEU A 228 -17.16 -9.89 9.25
N VAL A 229 -18.05 -9.60 10.20
CA VAL A 229 -19.13 -8.64 10.02
C VAL A 229 -18.93 -7.47 10.97
N ARG A 230 -18.64 -6.30 10.41
CA ARG A 230 -18.51 -5.05 11.17
C ARG A 230 -19.85 -4.34 11.27
N SER A 231 -20.27 -4.04 12.50
CA SER A 231 -21.39 -3.13 12.80
C SER A 231 -20.86 -1.78 13.29
N SER A 232 -21.75 -0.86 13.67
CA SER A 232 -21.35 0.49 14.11
C SER A 232 -20.60 0.50 15.45
N ASP A 233 -20.78 -0.51 16.28
CA ASP A 233 -20.34 -0.58 17.67
C ASP A 233 -19.65 -1.89 18.04
N SER A 234 -19.80 -2.95 17.24
CA SER A 234 -19.19 -4.26 17.48
C SER A 234 -18.73 -4.97 16.21
N VAL A 235 -17.81 -5.92 16.37
CA VAL A 235 -17.39 -6.86 15.32
C VAL A 235 -17.93 -8.25 15.65
N TYR A 236 -18.45 -8.95 14.64
CA TYR A 236 -19.02 -10.29 14.75
C TYR A 236 -18.28 -11.28 13.86
N LEU A 237 -18.27 -12.54 14.29
CA LEU A 237 -17.88 -13.67 13.44
C LEU A 237 -19.14 -14.38 12.96
N GLN A 238 -19.25 -14.56 11.64
CA GLN A 238 -20.29 -15.34 11.00
C GLN A 238 -19.69 -16.56 10.30
N SER A 239 -20.42 -17.68 10.30
CA SER A 239 -20.11 -18.84 9.47
C SER A 239 -21.35 -19.65 9.12
N GLU A 240 -21.38 -20.25 7.94
CA GLU A 240 -22.41 -21.21 7.53
C GLU A 240 -22.04 -22.67 7.87
N ASN A 241 -20.90 -22.89 8.52
CA ASN A 241 -20.39 -24.21 8.84
C ASN A 241 -19.81 -24.32 10.27
N LEU A 242 -20.70 -24.24 11.26
CA LEU A 242 -20.39 -24.39 12.69
C LEU A 242 -19.60 -25.67 12.99
N ARG A 243 -19.92 -26.77 12.31
CA ARG A 243 -19.18 -28.03 12.46
C ARG A 243 -17.69 -27.85 12.13
N ALA A 244 -17.37 -27.24 10.99
CA ALA A 244 -15.97 -26.98 10.61
C ALA A 244 -15.26 -26.09 11.65
N LEU A 245 -15.95 -25.06 12.18
CA LEU A 245 -15.39 -24.23 13.25
C LEU A 245 -15.09 -25.04 14.51
N LYS A 246 -16.02 -25.90 14.96
CA LYS A 246 -15.81 -26.75 16.15
C LYS A 246 -14.71 -27.79 15.93
N ASP A 247 -14.62 -28.37 14.74
CA ASP A 247 -13.60 -29.36 14.41
C ASP A 247 -12.20 -28.72 14.42
N PHE A 248 -12.07 -27.48 13.94
CA PHE A 248 -10.80 -26.77 13.90
C PHE A 248 -10.43 -26.06 15.21
N PHE A 249 -11.37 -25.39 15.86
CA PHE A 249 -11.19 -24.65 17.12
C PHE A 249 -11.64 -25.48 18.33
N ASN A 250 -10.96 -26.59 18.56
CA ASN A 250 -11.33 -27.60 19.56
C ASN A 250 -10.48 -27.58 20.84
N LYS A 251 -9.48 -26.70 20.95
CA LYS A 251 -8.59 -26.63 22.13
C LYS A 251 -8.99 -25.50 23.08
N PRO A 252 -8.77 -25.63 24.40
CA PRO A 252 -9.14 -24.60 25.38
C PRO A 252 -8.48 -23.23 25.19
N GLY A 253 -7.30 -23.20 24.55
CA GLY A 253 -6.52 -21.99 24.26
C GLY A 253 -6.70 -21.45 22.84
N ASP A 254 -7.64 -22.00 22.08
CA ASP A 254 -7.97 -21.48 20.76
C ASP A 254 -8.78 -20.20 20.87
N ALA A 255 -8.35 -19.16 20.16
CA ALA A 255 -8.94 -17.84 20.25
C ALA A 255 -8.96 -17.13 18.91
N TYR A 256 -9.72 -16.05 18.87
CA TYR A 256 -9.78 -15.13 17.74
C TYR A 256 -9.65 -13.70 18.27
N TYR A 257 -8.99 -12.83 17.51
CA TYR A 257 -8.83 -11.43 17.87
C TYR A 257 -8.94 -10.52 16.66
N VAL A 258 -9.12 -9.25 16.96
CA VAL A 258 -9.21 -8.14 16.01
C VAL A 258 -8.05 -7.19 16.26
N ASP A 259 -7.47 -6.68 15.19
CA ASP A 259 -6.53 -5.57 15.19
C ASP A 259 -7.12 -4.40 14.40
N LEU A 260 -7.18 -3.23 15.02
CA LEU A 260 -7.73 -2.03 14.40
C LEU A 260 -6.59 -1.22 13.78
N VAL A 261 -6.59 -1.10 12.46
CA VAL A 261 -5.56 -0.37 11.72
C VAL A 261 -6.15 0.89 11.13
N ILE A 262 -5.52 2.05 11.38
CA ILE A 262 -6.00 3.35 10.91
C ILE A 262 -5.31 3.76 9.60
N ARG A 263 -6.03 4.48 8.74
CA ARG A 263 -5.54 4.93 7.42
C ARG A 263 -4.26 5.75 7.53
N GLU A 264 -4.10 6.48 8.62
CA GLU A 264 -2.96 7.35 8.93
C GLU A 264 -1.65 6.56 9.13
N GLN A 265 -1.71 5.25 9.36
CA GLN A 265 -0.51 4.39 9.39
C GLN A 265 0.09 4.19 7.99
N PHE A 266 -0.70 4.37 6.92
CA PHE A 266 -0.27 4.11 5.54
C PHE A 266 0.10 5.39 4.79
N VAL A 267 1.27 5.95 5.07
CA VAL A 267 1.72 7.20 4.44
C VAL A 267 2.24 6.92 3.02
N CYS A 268 1.52 7.32 1.96
CA CYS A 268 1.89 6.94 0.59
C CYS A 268 3.26 7.45 0.10
N ALA A 269 3.83 8.47 0.75
CA ALA A 269 5.11 9.08 0.40
C ALA A 269 6.29 8.57 1.25
N ASN A 270 6.02 7.90 2.37
CA ASN A 270 7.04 7.43 3.32
C ASN A 270 6.76 5.95 3.67
N ASN A 271 7.55 5.34 4.55
CA ASN A 271 7.23 3.99 5.01
C ASN A 271 6.02 3.99 5.97
N ASN A 272 5.26 2.90 5.94
CA ASN A 272 4.11 2.74 6.81
C ASN A 272 4.55 2.71 8.29
N LEU A 273 3.71 3.27 9.15
CA LEU A 273 3.89 3.31 10.60
C LEU A 273 3.17 2.10 11.22
N LEU A 274 3.72 0.91 11.00
CA LEU A 274 3.20 -0.35 11.53
C LEU A 274 3.97 -0.73 12.81
N HIS A 275 3.32 -1.46 13.72
CA HIS A 275 3.88 -1.79 15.03
C HIS A 275 5.12 -2.72 14.96
N GLY A 276 5.25 -3.52 13.89
CA GLY A 276 6.34 -4.50 13.76
C GLY A 276 6.20 -5.73 14.67
N SER A 277 5.03 -5.91 15.29
CA SER A 277 4.70 -7.16 16.00
C SER A 277 4.34 -8.24 14.98
N GLU A 278 4.75 -9.49 15.22
CA GLU A 278 4.32 -10.63 14.39
C GLU A 278 2.82 -10.96 14.55
N LEU A 279 2.13 -10.30 15.48
CA LEU A 279 0.74 -10.54 15.83
C LEU A 279 -0.21 -9.43 15.35
N TYR A 280 0.26 -8.19 15.17
CA TYR A 280 -0.63 -7.07 14.86
C TYR A 280 0.14 -5.85 14.34
N ASP A 281 -0.54 -4.99 13.58
CA ASP A 281 0.05 -3.77 13.04
C ASP A 281 -0.51 -2.48 13.67
N GLY A 282 -1.71 -2.54 14.25
CA GLY A 282 -2.41 -1.39 14.83
C GLY A 282 -2.72 -1.56 16.32
N THR A 283 -4.00 -1.37 16.66
CA THR A 283 -4.55 -1.57 18.01
C THR A 283 -5.16 -2.95 18.17
N MET A 284 -4.42 -3.87 18.79
CA MET A 284 -4.89 -5.20 19.11
C MET A 284 -5.95 -5.14 20.22
N LEU A 285 -7.13 -5.67 19.94
CA LEU A 285 -8.20 -5.84 20.92
C LEU A 285 -8.09 -7.20 21.63
N LYS A 286 -8.67 -7.27 22.84
CA LYS A 286 -8.62 -8.47 23.67
C LYS A 286 -9.14 -9.70 22.90
N PRO A 287 -8.37 -10.80 22.81
CA PRO A 287 -8.83 -12.03 22.20
C PRO A 287 -10.03 -12.65 22.92
N ILE A 288 -10.89 -13.33 22.16
CA ILE A 288 -11.99 -14.14 22.69
C ILE A 288 -11.74 -15.62 22.39
N LEU A 289 -11.83 -16.46 23.42
CA LEU A 289 -11.67 -17.90 23.28
C LEU A 289 -12.86 -18.50 22.54
N PHE A 290 -12.62 -19.45 21.64
CA PHE A 290 -13.70 -20.11 20.88
C PHE A 290 -14.67 -20.85 21.80
N LYS A 291 -14.18 -21.44 22.89
CA LYS A 291 -15.04 -22.07 23.91
C LYS A 291 -16.10 -21.12 24.49
N ASP A 292 -15.81 -19.83 24.53
CA ASP A 292 -16.71 -18.80 25.03
C ASP A 292 -17.53 -18.21 23.88
N LEU A 293 -16.91 -18.01 22.70
CA LEU A 293 -17.60 -17.56 21.49
C LEU A 293 -18.73 -18.54 21.07
N PHE A 294 -18.52 -19.85 21.23
CA PHE A 294 -19.55 -20.87 20.97
C PHE A 294 -20.77 -20.75 21.87
N LYS A 295 -20.60 -20.31 23.13
CA LYS A 295 -21.72 -20.07 24.06
C LYS A 295 -22.52 -18.84 23.67
N LEU A 296 -21.91 -17.91 22.93
CA LEU A 296 -22.52 -16.68 22.44
C LEU A 296 -23.16 -16.82 21.05
N ASN A 297 -23.22 -18.04 20.49
CA ASN A 297 -23.81 -18.27 19.18
C ASN A 297 -25.30 -17.91 19.17
N ARG A 298 -25.68 -17.00 18.28
CA ARG A 298 -27.07 -16.54 18.08
C ARG A 298 -27.75 -17.21 16.88
N ALA A 299 -27.01 -17.97 16.08
CA ALA A 299 -27.52 -18.63 14.89
C ALA A 299 -28.09 -20.03 15.21
N LYS A 300 -29.01 -20.51 14.35
CA LYS A 300 -29.62 -21.84 14.45
C LYS A 300 -28.92 -22.85 13.54
N GLY A 301 -29.02 -24.14 13.90
CA GLY A 301 -28.55 -25.25 13.07
C GLY A 301 -27.03 -25.27 12.92
N ASN A 302 -26.54 -25.51 11.70
CA ASN A 302 -25.11 -25.53 11.39
C ASN A 302 -24.52 -24.13 11.16
N ASN A 303 -25.26 -23.05 11.44
CA ASN A 303 -24.76 -21.70 11.29
C ASN A 303 -24.13 -21.18 12.60
N PHE A 304 -23.29 -20.16 12.46
CA PHE A 304 -22.62 -19.48 13.55
C PHE A 304 -22.73 -17.96 13.38
N TYR A 305 -23.11 -17.26 14.44
CA TYR A 305 -23.08 -15.80 14.51
C TYR A 305 -22.89 -15.36 15.96
N ALA A 306 -21.73 -14.79 16.28
CA ALA A 306 -21.37 -14.39 17.64
C ALA A 306 -20.55 -13.09 17.67
N PRO A 307 -20.70 -12.24 18.71
CA PRO A 307 -19.90 -11.04 18.88
C PRO A 307 -18.46 -11.40 19.27
N ILE A 308 -17.47 -10.82 18.58
CA ILE A 308 -16.04 -10.95 18.91
C ILE A 308 -15.66 -9.90 19.95
N CYS A 309 -15.91 -8.63 19.64
CA CYS A 309 -15.50 -7.49 20.46
C CYS A 309 -16.33 -6.24 20.16
N ALA A 310 -16.32 -5.30 21.11
CA ALA A 310 -16.83 -3.95 20.91
C ALA A 310 -15.77 -3.07 20.23
N ILE A 311 -16.20 -2.17 19.36
CA ILE A 311 -15.37 -1.17 18.69
C ILE A 311 -15.18 0.02 19.66
N PRO A 312 -13.94 0.33 20.09
CA PRO A 312 -13.68 1.45 20.99
C PRO A 312 -14.25 2.77 20.42
N PRO A 313 -15.01 3.59 21.17
CA PRO A 313 -15.57 4.83 20.64
C PRO A 313 -14.53 5.77 20.03
N LYS A 314 -13.30 5.75 20.59
CA LYS A 314 -12.16 6.56 20.13
C LYS A 314 -11.68 6.23 18.71
N ILE A 315 -11.88 5.01 18.19
CA ILE A 315 -11.46 4.66 16.82
C ILE A 315 -12.40 5.27 15.77
N LYS A 316 -13.66 5.57 16.15
CA LYS A 316 -14.71 6.02 15.22
C LYS A 316 -14.44 7.39 14.59
N LYS A 317 -13.53 8.18 15.17
CA LYS A 317 -13.06 9.46 14.58
C LYS A 317 -12.04 9.27 13.46
N TYR A 318 -11.52 8.06 13.28
CA TYR A 318 -10.55 7.73 12.24
C TYR A 318 -11.19 6.88 11.15
N LYS A 319 -10.59 6.92 9.96
CA LYS A 319 -10.85 5.90 8.94
C LYS A 319 -10.01 4.68 9.31
N PHE A 320 -10.68 3.60 9.71
CA PHE A 320 -10.01 2.38 10.15
C PHE A 320 -10.57 1.15 9.45
N ASP A 321 -9.71 0.14 9.35
CA ASP A 321 -10.05 -1.20 8.90
C ASP A 321 -9.82 -2.23 10.01
N VAL A 322 -10.35 -3.44 9.79
CA VAL A 322 -10.33 -4.53 10.78
C VAL A 322 -9.47 -5.66 10.25
N ASN A 323 -8.26 -5.74 10.78
CA ASN A 323 -7.42 -6.93 10.66
C ASN A 323 -7.83 -7.93 11.74
N HIS A 324 -7.40 -9.17 11.59
CA HIS A 324 -7.76 -10.24 12.52
C HIS A 324 -6.68 -11.29 12.58
N GLY A 325 -6.72 -12.09 13.65
CA GLY A 325 -5.84 -13.24 13.75
C GLY A 325 -6.44 -14.41 14.51
N ILE A 326 -5.83 -15.55 14.26
CA ILE A 326 -6.18 -16.84 14.83
C ILE A 326 -5.10 -17.24 15.82
N ILE A 327 -5.54 -17.61 17.02
CA ILE A 327 -4.69 -18.13 18.09
C ILE A 327 -5.00 -19.61 18.25
N LYS A 328 -3.95 -20.43 18.29
CA LYS A 328 -4.01 -21.86 18.56
C LYS A 328 -3.19 -22.17 19.78
N GLU A 329 -3.83 -22.80 20.77
CA GLU A 329 -3.17 -23.17 22.04
C GLU A 329 -2.33 -22.02 22.66
N GLY A 330 -2.85 -20.78 22.58
CA GLY A 330 -2.18 -19.58 23.09
C GLY A 330 -1.09 -18.95 22.21
N HIS A 331 -0.81 -19.49 21.02
CA HIS A 331 0.16 -18.94 20.05
C HIS A 331 -0.57 -18.28 18.89
N GLY A 332 -0.14 -17.09 18.46
CA GLY A 332 -0.67 -16.46 17.26
C GLY A 332 -0.20 -17.21 16.02
N CYS A 333 -1.11 -17.86 15.29
CA CYS A 333 -0.77 -18.73 14.17
C CYS A 333 -1.19 -18.18 12.80
N SER A 334 -2.02 -17.15 12.78
CA SER A 334 -2.37 -16.44 11.57
C SER A 334 -2.74 -15.01 11.89
N TYR A 335 -2.36 -14.11 10.99
CA TYR A 335 -2.75 -12.72 10.98
C TYR A 335 -3.09 -12.34 9.54
N SER A 336 -4.26 -11.75 9.34
CA SER A 336 -4.80 -11.46 8.02
C SER A 336 -5.74 -10.25 8.08
N TRP A 337 -6.12 -9.76 6.90
CA TRP A 337 -7.07 -8.67 6.74
C TRP A 337 -8.14 -9.11 5.75
N SER A 338 -9.36 -8.58 5.92
CA SER A 338 -10.43 -8.90 4.99
C SER A 338 -10.19 -8.19 3.65
N VAL A 339 -9.94 -8.96 2.59
CA VAL A 339 -9.92 -8.42 1.23
C VAL A 339 -11.35 -8.49 0.68
N LEU A 340 -11.91 -7.33 0.33
CA LEU A 340 -13.14 -7.28 -0.45
C LEU A 340 -12.84 -7.78 -1.86
N VAL A 341 -13.16 -9.03 -2.15
CA VAL A 341 -13.10 -9.54 -3.52
C VAL A 341 -14.22 -8.86 -4.31
N GLY A 342 -13.84 -8.03 -5.28
CA GLY A 342 -14.79 -7.45 -6.22
C GLY A 342 -15.42 -8.57 -7.03
N GLY A 343 -16.69 -8.88 -6.76
CA GLY A 343 -17.45 -9.81 -7.61
C GLY A 343 -17.62 -9.22 -9.01
N ASP A 344 -17.10 -9.90 -10.03
CA ASP A 344 -17.04 -9.38 -11.41
C ASP A 344 -18.42 -9.15 -12.06
N ASN A 345 -19.49 -9.78 -11.56
CA ASN A 345 -20.81 -9.68 -12.19
C ASN A 345 -21.92 -9.11 -11.29
N LEU A 346 -21.69 -9.09 -9.99
CA LEU A 346 -22.46 -8.36 -9.00
C LEU A 346 -21.40 -7.85 -8.04
N LYS A 347 -21.16 -6.53 -7.96
CA LYS A 347 -20.55 -5.97 -6.74
C LYS A 347 -21.37 -6.59 -5.60
N LEU A 348 -20.80 -7.52 -4.84
CA LEU A 348 -21.45 -8.15 -3.70
C LEU A 348 -21.87 -6.98 -2.83
N LEU A 349 -23.12 -6.57 -2.99
CA LEU A 349 -23.73 -5.66 -2.07
C LEU A 349 -23.68 -6.42 -0.75
N PRO A 350 -23.20 -5.80 0.34
CA PRO A 350 -23.63 -6.25 1.64
C PRO A 350 -25.15 -6.03 1.65
N LEU A 351 -25.91 -7.05 1.24
CA LEU A 351 -27.31 -7.15 1.60
C LEU A 351 -27.27 -7.29 3.11
N PHE A 352 -27.56 -6.21 3.83
CA PHE A 352 -27.82 -6.32 5.26
C PHE A 352 -29.17 -7.04 5.38
N PRO A 353 -29.22 -8.32 5.80
CA PRO A 353 -30.50 -8.97 5.95
C PRO A 353 -31.24 -8.24 7.08
N LYS A 354 -32.38 -7.63 6.75
CA LYS A 354 -33.41 -7.42 7.77
C LYS A 354 -34.08 -8.79 7.94
N TRP A 355 -33.90 -9.40 9.12
CA TRP A 355 -34.43 -10.73 9.46
C TRP A 355 -35.95 -10.73 9.70
N PHE A 356 -36.69 -10.14 8.77
CA PHE A 356 -38.13 -10.18 8.72
C PHE A 356 -38.50 -10.58 7.30
N GLN A 357 -39.29 -11.63 7.11
CA GLN A 357 -39.88 -11.94 5.82
C GLN A 357 -41.36 -11.57 5.91
N ASN A 358 -41.79 -10.59 5.12
CA ASN A 358 -43.21 -10.36 4.92
C ASN A 358 -43.62 -10.93 3.56
N PRO A 359 -44.28 -12.09 3.50
CA PRO A 359 -44.69 -12.70 2.24
C PRO A 359 -45.78 -11.91 1.51
N ARG A 360 -46.41 -10.91 2.13
CA ARG A 360 -47.44 -10.03 1.54
C ARG A 360 -46.89 -8.75 0.91
N LEU A 361 -45.57 -8.56 0.93
CA LEU A 361 -44.92 -7.39 0.35
C LEU A 361 -44.57 -7.66 -1.11
N GLU A 362 -45.36 -7.07 -2.00
CA GLU A 362 -45.20 -7.20 -3.44
C GLU A 362 -44.25 -6.13 -4.00
N VAL A 363 -43.60 -6.44 -5.13
CA VAL A 363 -42.81 -5.45 -5.86
C VAL A 363 -43.75 -4.60 -6.71
N GLU A 364 -43.95 -3.33 -6.32
CA GLU A 364 -44.77 -2.41 -7.13
C GLU A 364 -44.12 -2.17 -8.50
N PRO A 365 -44.91 -2.22 -9.59
CA PRO A 365 -44.42 -1.90 -10.93
C PRO A 365 -43.77 -0.51 -11.00
N ASP A 366 -42.51 -0.45 -11.40
CA ASP A 366 -41.76 0.79 -11.60
C ASP A 366 -41.01 0.72 -12.93
N THR A 367 -40.82 1.86 -13.58
CA THR A 367 -39.97 1.96 -14.77
C THR A 367 -38.59 2.47 -14.38
N PHE A 368 -37.60 1.64 -14.66
CA PHE A 368 -36.20 1.99 -14.54
C PHE A 368 -35.71 2.59 -15.85
N LYS A 369 -35.11 3.78 -15.80
CA LYS A 369 -34.37 4.40 -16.91
C LYS A 369 -32.94 4.64 -16.48
N GLY A 370 -31.97 4.31 -17.32
CA GLY A 370 -30.56 4.47 -17.02
C GLY A 370 -29.67 4.43 -18.25
N TYR A 371 -28.36 4.61 -18.01
CA TYR A 371 -27.34 4.54 -19.04
C TYR A 371 -26.24 3.55 -18.63
N LEU A 372 -25.81 2.73 -19.58
CA LEU A 372 -24.53 2.04 -19.51
C LEU A 372 -23.51 2.87 -20.27
N ASP A 373 -22.40 3.21 -19.62
CA ASP A 373 -21.30 3.97 -20.23
C ASP A 373 -20.04 3.08 -20.25
N PHE A 374 -19.47 2.90 -21.43
CA PHE A 374 -18.21 2.19 -21.64
C PHE A 374 -17.16 3.13 -22.25
N LEU A 375 -15.96 3.13 -21.68
CA LEU A 375 -14.80 3.81 -22.21
C LEU A 375 -13.84 2.76 -22.80
N ILE A 376 -13.63 2.82 -24.10
CA ILE A 376 -12.91 1.82 -24.87
C ILE A 376 -11.57 2.42 -25.32
N PRO A 377 -10.44 2.02 -24.73
CA PRO A 377 -9.13 2.53 -25.12
C PRO A 377 -8.64 1.90 -26.42
N PHE A 378 -7.83 2.63 -27.18
CA PHE A 378 -7.20 2.14 -28.40
C PHE A 378 -5.70 2.42 -28.45
N GLU A 379 -4.97 1.43 -28.94
CA GLU A 379 -3.56 1.62 -29.27
C GLU A 379 -3.34 2.49 -30.51
N ARG A 380 -2.11 3.03 -30.63
CA ARG A 380 -1.75 3.97 -31.70
C ARG A 380 -1.93 3.29 -33.06
N GLY A 381 -2.70 3.92 -33.94
CA GLY A 381 -3.01 3.38 -35.27
C GLY A 381 -3.87 2.11 -35.27
N LYS A 382 -4.33 1.62 -34.12
CA LYS A 382 -5.19 0.44 -34.04
C LYS A 382 -6.66 0.82 -34.05
N THR A 383 -7.48 -0.01 -34.68
CA THR A 383 -8.94 0.15 -34.80
C THR A 383 -9.72 -0.96 -34.11
N LYS A 384 -9.06 -2.08 -33.79
CA LYS A 384 -9.65 -3.19 -33.03
C LYS A 384 -9.46 -2.93 -31.54
N MET A 385 -10.54 -3.15 -30.78
CA MET A 385 -10.47 -3.20 -29.33
C MET A 385 -9.75 -4.46 -28.86
N ASP A 386 -9.17 -4.43 -27.66
CA ASP A 386 -8.57 -5.62 -27.06
C ASP A 386 -9.65 -6.65 -26.67
N ALA A 387 -9.25 -7.92 -26.63
CA ALA A 387 -10.17 -9.04 -26.38
C ALA A 387 -10.87 -8.92 -25.02
N LYS A 388 -10.16 -8.50 -23.97
CA LYS A 388 -10.71 -8.37 -22.62
C LYS A 388 -11.82 -7.31 -22.57
N THR A 389 -11.58 -6.14 -23.17
CA THR A 389 -12.58 -5.08 -23.27
C THR A 389 -13.78 -5.52 -24.11
N SER A 390 -13.55 -6.23 -25.21
CA SER A 390 -14.62 -6.82 -26.02
C SER A 390 -15.48 -7.78 -25.19
N ASP A 391 -14.87 -8.69 -24.44
CA ASP A 391 -15.58 -9.68 -23.63
C ASP A 391 -16.38 -9.02 -22.50
N GLU A 392 -15.86 -7.96 -21.86
CA GLU A 392 -16.58 -7.19 -20.85
C GLU A 392 -17.84 -6.55 -21.43
N ILE A 393 -17.72 -5.90 -22.60
CA ILE A 393 -18.84 -5.26 -23.29
C ILE A 393 -19.88 -6.31 -23.70
N VAL A 394 -19.46 -7.40 -24.34
CA VAL A 394 -20.35 -8.49 -24.76
C VAL A 394 -21.12 -9.07 -23.58
N THR A 395 -20.44 -9.32 -22.46
CA THR A 395 -21.05 -9.88 -21.26
C THR A 395 -22.15 -8.95 -20.72
N ARG A 396 -21.87 -7.65 -20.61
CA ARG A 396 -22.89 -6.69 -20.17
C ARG A 396 -24.03 -6.53 -21.18
N LEU A 397 -23.71 -6.44 -22.47
CA LEU A 397 -24.72 -6.32 -23.53
C LEU A 397 -25.69 -7.49 -23.54
N LYS A 398 -25.23 -8.73 -23.32
CA LYS A 398 -26.10 -9.90 -23.22
C LYS A 398 -27.11 -9.78 -22.09
N ILE A 399 -26.69 -9.25 -20.94
CA ILE A 399 -27.57 -9.04 -19.76
C ILE A 399 -28.62 -7.97 -20.06
N TYR A 400 -28.20 -6.83 -20.63
CA TYR A 400 -29.07 -5.67 -20.81
C TYR A 400 -29.81 -5.62 -22.13
N LYS A 401 -29.55 -6.55 -23.06
CA LYS A 401 -30.17 -6.64 -24.39
C LYS A 401 -31.68 -6.41 -24.38
N PRO A 402 -32.50 -7.03 -23.49
CA PRO A 402 -33.95 -6.84 -23.50
C PRO A 402 -34.40 -5.42 -23.16
N PHE A 403 -33.52 -4.61 -22.57
CA PHE A 403 -33.84 -3.30 -22.01
C PHE A 403 -33.27 -2.15 -22.84
N VAL A 404 -32.55 -2.42 -23.93
CA VAL A 404 -31.92 -1.38 -24.76
C VAL A 404 -32.99 -0.52 -25.43
N LYS A 405 -32.87 0.81 -25.30
CA LYS A 405 -33.72 1.80 -25.99
C LYS A 405 -32.95 2.58 -27.05
N GLN A 406 -31.74 3.03 -26.72
CA GLN A 406 -30.92 3.83 -27.62
C GLN A 406 -29.44 3.53 -27.38
N ILE A 407 -28.65 3.57 -28.44
CA ILE A 407 -27.18 3.42 -28.37
C ILE A 407 -26.55 4.64 -29.08
N SER A 408 -25.53 5.22 -28.46
CA SER A 408 -24.67 6.28 -29.01
C SER A 408 -23.21 5.86 -28.92
N ILE A 409 -22.44 6.15 -29.97
CA ILE A 409 -21.01 5.86 -30.06
C ILE A 409 -20.29 7.15 -30.43
N LYS A 410 -19.45 7.65 -29.53
CA LYS A 410 -18.56 8.80 -29.77
C LYS A 410 -17.13 8.30 -29.85
N THR A 411 -16.40 8.66 -30.91
CA THR A 411 -15.01 8.22 -31.08
C THR A 411 -14.08 9.41 -31.08
N PHE A 412 -13.05 9.31 -30.25
CA PHE A 412 -12.06 10.35 -30.09
C PHE A 412 -10.70 9.85 -30.57
N SER A 413 -10.02 10.67 -31.37
CA SER A 413 -8.60 10.45 -31.63
C SER A 413 -7.77 11.27 -30.65
N SER A 414 -6.51 10.87 -30.53
CA SER A 414 -5.53 11.76 -29.95
C SER A 414 -5.26 12.97 -30.84
N VAL A 415 -4.52 13.92 -30.29
CA VAL A 415 -4.21 15.22 -30.90
C VAL A 415 -2.98 15.18 -31.82
N GLU A 416 -2.21 14.09 -31.82
CA GLU A 416 -1.16 13.83 -32.81
C GLU A 416 -1.71 13.20 -34.09
N GLY A 417 -0.95 13.32 -35.18
CA GLY A 417 -1.32 12.80 -36.50
C GLY A 417 -2.10 13.80 -37.35
N SER A 418 -2.35 13.43 -38.62
CA SER A 418 -3.14 14.29 -39.52
C SER A 418 -4.63 14.14 -39.23
N THR A 419 -5.39 15.20 -39.45
CA THR A 419 -6.84 15.22 -39.25
C THR A 419 -7.53 14.13 -40.08
N GLU A 420 -7.07 13.89 -41.32
CA GLU A 420 -7.62 12.89 -42.23
C GLU A 420 -7.40 11.46 -41.73
N VAL A 421 -6.18 11.16 -41.25
CA VAL A 421 -5.84 9.84 -40.71
C VAL A 421 -6.62 9.57 -39.42
N ASN A 422 -6.70 10.57 -38.55
CA ASN A 422 -7.46 10.48 -37.30
C ASN A 422 -8.95 10.28 -37.56
N LEU A 423 -9.55 11.01 -38.51
CA LEU A 423 -10.94 10.85 -38.89
C LEU A 423 -11.22 9.45 -39.46
N LYS A 424 -10.31 8.91 -40.28
CA LYS A 424 -10.43 7.54 -40.80
C LYS A 424 -10.41 6.50 -39.67
N LEU A 425 -9.45 6.62 -38.74
CA LEU A 425 -9.35 5.72 -37.58
C LEU A 425 -10.60 5.79 -36.70
N GLN A 426 -11.10 6.99 -36.40
CA GLN A 426 -12.31 7.21 -35.61
C GLN A 426 -13.54 6.55 -36.24
N LYS A 427 -13.74 6.74 -37.56
CA LYS A 427 -14.85 6.11 -38.29
C LYS A 427 -14.76 4.59 -38.25
N THR A 428 -13.58 4.02 -38.53
CA THR A 428 -13.39 2.56 -38.47
C THR A 428 -13.67 2.00 -37.07
N ARG A 429 -13.20 2.67 -36.01
CA ARG A 429 -13.49 2.26 -34.62
C ARG A 429 -14.99 2.29 -34.31
N ALA A 430 -15.69 3.35 -34.72
CA ALA A 430 -17.13 3.46 -34.53
C ALA A 430 -17.87 2.31 -35.23
N THR A 431 -17.47 1.97 -36.46
CA THR A 431 -18.03 0.85 -37.22
C THR A 431 -17.77 -0.50 -36.55
N GLU A 432 -16.57 -0.72 -35.99
CA GLU A 432 -16.26 -1.98 -35.30
C GLU A 432 -17.08 -2.14 -34.01
N ILE A 433 -17.28 -1.05 -33.25
CA ILE A 433 -18.13 -1.06 -32.05
C ILE A 433 -19.60 -1.28 -32.45
N ASP A 434 -20.09 -0.58 -33.48
CA ASP A 434 -21.47 -0.73 -33.96
C ASP A 434 -21.76 -2.17 -34.39
N LYS A 435 -20.85 -2.80 -35.14
CA LYS A 435 -20.95 -4.23 -35.51
C LYS A 435 -21.04 -5.13 -34.27
N LEU A 436 -20.15 -4.94 -33.29
CA LEU A 436 -20.16 -5.74 -32.07
C LEU A 436 -21.51 -5.62 -31.34
N VAL A 437 -21.98 -4.39 -31.15
CA VAL A 437 -23.25 -4.11 -30.48
C VAL A 437 -24.41 -4.71 -31.27
N GLN A 438 -24.42 -4.56 -32.58
CA GLN A 438 -25.43 -5.13 -33.47
C GLN A 438 -25.46 -6.66 -33.40
N THR A 439 -24.31 -7.32 -33.41
CA THR A 439 -24.21 -8.78 -33.29
C THR A 439 -24.79 -9.29 -31.97
N VAL A 440 -24.53 -8.59 -30.85
CA VAL A 440 -25.00 -9.05 -29.54
C VAL A 440 -26.48 -8.70 -29.31
N THR A 441 -26.85 -7.45 -29.57
CA THR A 441 -28.15 -6.90 -29.16
C THR A 441 -29.22 -6.97 -30.24
N GLY A 442 -28.83 -7.03 -31.52
CA GLY A 442 -29.74 -6.85 -32.66
C GLY A 442 -30.12 -5.39 -32.92
N PHE A 443 -29.70 -4.44 -32.06
CA PHE A 443 -29.94 -3.01 -32.26
C PHE A 443 -28.83 -2.40 -33.13
N LYS A 444 -29.23 -1.51 -34.03
CA LYS A 444 -28.32 -0.62 -34.75
C LYS A 444 -28.19 0.68 -33.97
N ALA A 445 -26.97 1.20 -33.78
CA ALA A 445 -26.81 2.45 -33.01
C ALA A 445 -27.53 3.62 -33.70
N GLY A 446 -28.24 4.43 -32.90
CA GLY A 446 -28.86 5.67 -33.38
C GLY A 446 -27.75 6.68 -33.68
N THR A 447 -27.74 7.19 -34.91
CA THR A 447 -26.60 7.87 -35.54
C THR A 447 -26.22 9.18 -34.84
N GLU A 448 -25.34 9.10 -33.84
CA GLU A 448 -24.61 10.27 -33.33
C GLU A 448 -23.12 9.92 -33.21
N ILE A 449 -22.48 9.77 -34.37
CA ILE A 449 -21.03 9.56 -34.48
C ILE A 449 -20.38 10.94 -34.41
N GLU A 450 -20.06 11.38 -33.19
CA GLU A 450 -19.26 12.59 -32.97
C GLU A 450 -17.77 12.21 -33.03
N SER A 451 -17.14 12.56 -34.15
CA SER A 451 -15.73 12.29 -34.44
C SER A 451 -14.91 13.57 -34.22
N LYS A 452 -14.21 13.67 -33.08
CA LYS A 452 -13.36 14.83 -32.75
C LYS A 452 -12.07 14.43 -32.05
N GLU A 453 -11.04 15.26 -32.21
CA GLU A 453 -9.81 15.15 -31.44
C GLU A 453 -10.09 15.48 -29.97
N ASN A 454 -9.51 14.71 -29.05
CA ASN A 454 -9.75 14.86 -27.62
C ASN A 454 -8.88 15.96 -26.99
N TRP A 455 -9.05 17.19 -27.47
CA TRP A 455 -8.30 18.35 -26.98
C TRP A 455 -8.54 18.61 -25.50
N GLU A 456 -9.77 18.41 -25.02
CA GLU A 456 -10.13 18.62 -23.61
C GLU A 456 -9.34 17.69 -22.68
N ASP A 457 -9.41 16.36 -22.89
CA ASP A 457 -8.68 15.41 -22.04
C ASP A 457 -7.17 15.56 -22.20
N PHE A 458 -6.68 15.93 -23.39
CA PHE A 458 -5.27 16.20 -23.58
C PHE A 458 -4.81 17.42 -22.77
N MET A 459 -5.56 18.52 -22.80
CA MET A 459 -5.20 19.75 -22.08
C MET A 459 -5.33 19.62 -20.57
N ASN A 460 -6.29 18.82 -20.09
CA ASN A 460 -6.41 18.46 -18.67
C ASN A 460 -5.20 17.67 -18.19
N GLN A 461 -4.67 16.76 -19.01
CA GLN A 461 -3.47 15.99 -18.68
C GLN A 461 -2.19 16.81 -18.62
N LEU A 462 -2.17 18.00 -19.23
CA LEU A 462 -1.05 18.93 -19.18
C LEU A 462 -1.12 19.88 -17.97
N GLU A 463 -2.03 19.68 -17.01
CA GLU A 463 -2.17 20.58 -15.87
C GLU A 463 -0.93 20.61 -14.96
N PHE A 464 -0.23 19.49 -14.84
CA PHE A 464 0.98 19.36 -14.03
C PHE A 464 2.07 18.54 -14.75
N GLY A 465 3.34 18.77 -14.38
CA GLY A 465 4.48 17.95 -14.84
C GLY A 465 5.26 18.51 -16.04
N LYS A 466 6.13 17.65 -16.62
CA LYS A 466 7.17 18.03 -17.59
C LYS A 466 6.66 18.78 -18.83
N PHE A 467 5.41 18.54 -19.24
CA PHE A 467 4.82 19.11 -20.45
C PHE A 467 3.82 20.24 -20.17
N ALA A 468 3.69 20.70 -18.91
CA ALA A 468 2.70 21.71 -18.53
C ALA A 468 2.85 23.05 -19.29
N TRP A 469 4.07 23.37 -19.73
CA TRP A 469 4.35 24.54 -20.56
C TRP A 469 3.59 24.53 -21.90
N MET A 470 3.23 23.35 -22.43
CA MET A 470 2.48 23.23 -23.68
C MET A 470 1.05 23.78 -23.57
N LYS A 471 0.49 23.88 -22.35
CA LYS A 471 -0.86 24.45 -22.11
C LYS A 471 -0.96 25.93 -22.49
N LYS A 472 0.19 26.63 -22.56
CA LYS A 472 0.29 28.05 -22.98
C LYS A 472 0.36 28.24 -24.49
N LEU A 473 0.41 27.14 -25.26
CA LEU A 473 0.52 27.18 -26.72
C LEU A 473 -0.85 27.05 -27.37
N SER A 474 -0.98 27.57 -28.60
CA SER A 474 -2.16 27.30 -29.43
C SER A 474 -2.18 25.85 -29.90
N HIS A 475 -3.37 25.35 -30.26
CA HIS A 475 -3.51 23.98 -30.79
C HIS A 475 -2.63 23.75 -32.03
N GLU A 476 -2.42 24.74 -32.91
CA GLU A 476 -1.54 24.57 -34.07
C GLU A 476 -0.08 24.37 -33.66
N LYS A 477 0.40 25.13 -32.67
CA LYS A 477 1.77 25.00 -32.15
C LYS A 477 1.98 23.65 -31.48
N ILE A 478 0.99 23.17 -30.72
CA ILE A 478 1.04 21.84 -30.12
C ILE A 478 1.06 20.76 -31.21
N LYS A 479 0.20 20.87 -32.23
CA LYS A 479 0.22 19.93 -33.38
C LYS A 479 1.57 19.92 -34.09
N LEU A 480 2.23 21.07 -34.23
CA LEU A 480 3.56 21.13 -34.85
C LEU A 480 4.60 20.37 -34.03
N LEU A 481 4.60 20.53 -32.69
CA LEU A 481 5.50 19.82 -31.79
C LEU A 481 5.26 18.30 -31.83
N LEU A 482 4.00 17.89 -31.93
CA LEU A 482 3.60 16.48 -32.03
C LEU A 482 3.86 15.84 -33.40
N ARG A 483 4.51 16.56 -34.35
CA ARG A 483 5.08 15.94 -35.55
C ARG A 483 6.43 15.28 -35.29
N ASP A 484 7.15 15.71 -34.25
CA ASP A 484 8.43 15.12 -33.89
C ASP A 484 8.23 13.78 -33.18
N LYS A 485 8.89 12.73 -33.70
CA LYS A 485 8.74 11.37 -33.20
C LYS A 485 9.20 11.23 -31.75
N ARG A 486 10.32 11.88 -31.36
CA ARG A 486 10.86 11.78 -29.99
C ARG A 486 9.90 12.42 -28.99
N THR A 487 9.30 13.55 -29.37
CA THR A 487 8.29 14.25 -28.57
C THR A 487 7.06 13.37 -28.37
N VAL A 488 6.51 12.80 -29.44
CA VAL A 488 5.37 11.88 -29.37
C VAL A 488 5.67 10.67 -28.49
N ASP A 489 6.81 10.00 -28.70
CA ASP A 489 7.19 8.82 -27.94
C ASP A 489 7.37 9.15 -26.44
N SER A 490 7.89 10.34 -26.10
CA SER A 490 8.04 10.79 -24.71
C SER A 490 6.72 11.18 -24.03
N MET A 491 5.68 11.44 -24.82
CA MET A 491 4.35 11.86 -24.36
C MET A 491 3.29 10.77 -24.51
N ASP A 492 3.64 9.60 -25.04
CA ASP A 492 2.66 8.56 -25.40
C ASP A 492 1.84 8.08 -24.20
N TYR A 493 2.39 8.15 -22.98
CA TYR A 493 1.67 7.83 -21.75
C TYR A 493 0.47 8.77 -21.48
N LEU A 494 0.48 9.99 -22.02
CA LEU A 494 -0.63 10.95 -22.01
C LEU A 494 -1.51 10.77 -23.25
N LEU A 495 -0.88 10.69 -24.43
CA LEU A 495 -1.58 10.56 -25.73
C LEU A 495 -2.34 9.22 -25.85
N LYS A 496 -1.98 8.18 -25.11
CA LYS A 496 -2.76 6.94 -25.10
C LYS A 496 -4.11 7.08 -24.39
N LYS A 497 -4.23 7.99 -23.42
CA LYS A 497 -5.46 8.20 -22.65
C LYS A 497 -6.53 8.97 -23.43
N THR A 498 -6.14 9.65 -24.49
CA THR A 498 -7.03 10.43 -25.37
C THR A 498 -7.58 9.59 -26.53
N ARG A 499 -6.96 8.44 -26.83
CA ARG A 499 -7.37 7.48 -27.88
C ARG A 499 -8.51 6.59 -27.37
N ILE A 500 -9.71 7.14 -27.25
CA ILE A 500 -10.86 6.44 -26.66
C ILE A 500 -12.10 6.46 -27.56
N ALA A 501 -12.97 5.47 -27.40
CA ALA A 501 -14.37 5.56 -27.80
C ALA A 501 -15.28 5.47 -26.58
N ARG A 502 -16.36 6.24 -26.58
CA ARG A 502 -17.42 6.18 -25.59
C ARG A 502 -18.65 5.54 -26.20
N LEU A 503 -19.00 4.36 -25.71
CA LEU A 503 -20.26 3.68 -26.04
C LEU A 503 -21.25 3.94 -24.90
N ARG A 504 -22.33 4.64 -25.20
CA ARG A 504 -23.42 4.95 -24.27
C ARG A 504 -24.68 4.23 -24.68
N ILE A 505 -25.30 3.49 -23.76
CA ILE A 505 -26.50 2.69 -24.02
C ILE A 505 -27.58 3.12 -23.05
N GLN A 506 -28.63 3.75 -23.56
CA GLN A 506 -29.83 4.02 -22.80
C GLN A 506 -30.62 2.73 -22.64
N ILE A 507 -30.96 2.41 -21.40
CA ILE A 507 -31.79 1.28 -21.06
C ILE A 507 -33.07 1.76 -20.38
N GLU A 508 -34.17 1.06 -20.67
CA GLU A 508 -35.45 1.22 -20.00
C GLU A 508 -36.05 -0.16 -19.74
N ALA A 509 -36.40 -0.42 -18.50
CA ALA A 509 -36.91 -1.71 -18.04
C ALA A 509 -38.08 -1.49 -17.10
N VAL A 510 -39.13 -2.31 -17.22
CA VAL A 510 -40.21 -2.37 -16.25
C VAL A 510 -39.82 -3.41 -15.20
N VAL A 511 -39.86 -3.01 -13.93
CA VAL A 511 -39.55 -3.88 -12.79
C VAL A 511 -40.85 -4.22 -12.08
N ASP A 512 -41.08 -5.51 -11.88
CA ASP A 512 -42.24 -6.09 -11.23
C ASP A 512 -41.84 -7.36 -10.45
N GLU A 513 -42.83 -8.09 -9.95
CA GLU A 513 -42.64 -9.34 -9.22
C GLU A 513 -41.97 -10.48 -10.01
N ASN A 514 -42.06 -10.45 -11.34
CA ASN A 514 -41.58 -11.50 -12.23
C ASN A 514 -40.24 -11.15 -12.89
N SER A 515 -39.70 -9.98 -12.55
CA SER A 515 -38.45 -9.48 -13.07
C SER A 515 -37.27 -10.37 -12.68
N SER A 516 -36.27 -10.40 -13.57
CA SER A 516 -35.05 -11.19 -13.33
C SER A 516 -34.29 -10.71 -12.08
N PRO A 517 -33.49 -11.57 -11.43
CA PRO A 517 -32.69 -11.16 -10.27
C PRO A 517 -31.80 -9.94 -10.53
N TYR A 518 -31.27 -9.80 -11.75
CA TYR A 518 -30.46 -8.64 -12.14
C TYR A 518 -31.25 -7.33 -12.12
N LEU A 519 -32.50 -7.37 -12.63
CA LEU A 519 -33.35 -6.20 -12.69
C LEU A 519 -33.87 -5.81 -11.30
N LEU A 520 -34.25 -6.81 -10.50
CA LEU A 520 -34.64 -6.63 -9.09
C LEU A 520 -33.49 -6.03 -8.26
N LEU A 521 -32.25 -6.42 -8.51
CA LEU A 521 -31.08 -5.86 -7.82
C LEU A 521 -30.81 -4.40 -8.20
N ALA A 522 -30.92 -4.05 -9.47
CA ALA A 522 -30.80 -2.67 -9.92
C ALA A 522 -31.88 -1.79 -9.28
N ALA A 523 -33.11 -2.29 -9.23
CA ALA A 523 -34.24 -1.63 -8.58
C ALA A 523 -34.01 -1.48 -7.07
N TYR A 524 -33.52 -2.52 -6.39
CA TYR A 524 -33.16 -2.47 -4.97
C TYR A 524 -32.17 -1.34 -4.67
N LYS A 525 -31.08 -1.24 -5.44
CA LYS A 525 -30.07 -0.17 -5.28
C LYS A 525 -30.67 1.22 -5.39
N ARG A 526 -31.51 1.44 -6.42
CA ARG A 526 -32.20 2.71 -6.63
C ARG A 526 -33.11 3.07 -5.44
N SER A 527 -33.81 2.09 -4.87
CA SER A 527 -34.65 2.33 -3.68
C SER A 527 -33.82 2.75 -2.48
N ILE A 528 -32.67 2.11 -2.25
CA ILE A 528 -31.73 2.51 -1.18
C ILE A 528 -31.22 3.93 -1.40
N GLU A 529 -30.79 4.27 -2.62
CA GLU A 529 -30.30 5.63 -2.97
C GLU A 529 -31.38 6.70 -2.77
N LYS A 530 -32.65 6.36 -3.03
CA LYS A 530 -33.79 7.25 -2.80
C LYS A 530 -34.26 7.29 -1.34
N GLY A 531 -33.71 6.47 -0.46
CA GLY A 531 -34.18 6.31 0.92
C GLY A 531 -35.53 5.58 1.05
N ASP A 532 -36.03 4.97 -0.03
CA ASP A 532 -37.29 4.23 -0.04
C ASP A 532 -37.09 2.83 0.55
N SER A 533 -37.19 2.77 1.87
CA SER A 533 -36.95 1.56 2.66
C SER A 533 -37.98 0.46 2.39
N LEU A 534 -39.21 0.80 1.97
CA LEU A 534 -40.27 -0.18 1.74
C LEU A 534 -40.05 -0.92 0.42
N GLN A 535 -39.79 -0.17 -0.66
CA GLN A 535 -39.49 -0.75 -1.96
C GLN A 535 -38.16 -1.50 -1.95
N ALA A 536 -37.13 -0.97 -1.25
CA ALA A 536 -35.88 -1.69 -1.07
C ALA A 536 -36.12 -3.06 -0.40
N PHE A 537 -36.97 -3.10 0.62
CA PHE A 537 -37.26 -4.34 1.33
C PHE A 537 -38.08 -5.33 0.50
N ALA A 538 -39.09 -4.88 -0.26
CA ALA A 538 -39.86 -5.75 -1.17
C ALA A 538 -38.94 -6.41 -2.22
N ARG A 539 -38.08 -5.61 -2.86
CA ARG A 539 -37.12 -6.05 -3.88
C ARG A 539 -36.08 -7.02 -3.29
N GLN A 540 -35.58 -6.74 -2.09
CA GLN A 540 -34.68 -7.63 -1.35
C GLN A 540 -35.36 -8.97 -1.01
N ASN A 541 -36.59 -8.96 -0.51
CA ASN A 541 -37.33 -10.18 -0.19
C ASN A 541 -37.54 -11.07 -1.41
N LYS A 542 -37.82 -10.47 -2.58
CA LYS A 542 -37.93 -11.23 -3.83
C LYS A 542 -36.58 -11.79 -4.28
N LEU A 543 -35.50 -11.01 -4.19
CA LEU A 543 -34.13 -11.47 -4.52
C LEU A 543 -33.70 -12.67 -3.67
N LEU A 544 -34.15 -12.76 -2.42
CA LEU A 544 -33.85 -13.90 -1.53
C LEU A 544 -34.67 -15.16 -1.86
N LYS A 545 -35.74 -15.04 -2.68
CA LYS A 545 -36.58 -16.15 -3.12
C LYS A 545 -36.23 -16.67 -4.51
N ALA A 546 -35.59 -15.85 -5.34
CA ALA A 546 -35.19 -16.15 -6.71
C ALA A 546 -33.81 -16.81 -6.74
#